data_AF-A0A2D7DFT7-F1
#
_entry.id   AF-A0A2D7DFT7-F1
#
_cell.length_a   1.000
_cell.length_b   1.000
_cell.length_c   1.000
_cell.angle_alpha   90.00
_cell.angle_beta   90.00
_cell.angle_gamma   90.00
#
_symmetry.space_group_name_H-M   'P 1'
#
loop_
_entity.id
_entity.type
_entity.pdbx_description
1 polymer ?
#
loop_
_entity_poly.entity_id
_entity_poly.type
_entity_poly.pdbx_seq_one_letter_code
_entity_poly.pdbx_strand_id
1 'polypeptide(L)'
;KPKFLLADGWLGLGFDKFSLSKSYPTWLMPKSKEFVMDTCNNGEERAFVVTGQYEPVFPFDIYPVQLLKSILANDIDAMEKLGIYEVAPEDFALCEYACTSKIAVQSIVRNGLDMLKKELG
;
A
#
# COMPACT_ATOMS: atom_id res chain seq x y z
N LYS A 1 4.46 -15.01 18.65
CA LYS A 1 3.96 -14.53 19.97
C LYS A 1 2.61 -13.85 19.77
N PRO A 2 1.61 -14.03 20.65
CA PRO A 2 0.30 -13.38 20.49
C PRO A 2 0.43 -11.85 20.64
N LYS A 3 0.17 -11.11 19.56
CA LYS A 3 0.30 -9.64 19.48
C LYS A 3 -0.95 -8.88 19.97
N PHE A 4 -1.75 -9.49 20.85
CA PHE A 4 -3.02 -8.91 21.33
C PHE A 4 -2.93 -8.35 22.77
N LEU A 5 -1.93 -8.73 23.55
CA LEU A 5 -1.78 -8.32 24.95
C LEU A 5 -1.21 -6.90 25.10
N LEU A 6 -1.58 -6.20 26.18
CA LEU A 6 -1.25 -4.79 26.46
C LEU A 6 0.25 -4.42 26.36
N ALA A 7 1.17 -5.34 26.64
CA ALA A 7 2.61 -5.07 26.59
C ALA A 7 3.18 -5.18 25.16
N ASP A 8 2.81 -6.24 24.43
CA ASP A 8 3.42 -6.60 23.14
C ASP A 8 2.48 -6.35 21.93
N GLY A 9 1.26 -5.91 22.20
CA GLY A 9 0.19 -5.79 21.23
C GLY A 9 0.11 -4.46 20.51
N TRP A 10 -0.94 -4.28 19.72
CA TRP A 10 -1.18 -3.05 18.95
C TRP A 10 -1.48 -1.82 19.83
N LEU A 11 -1.93 -2.05 21.07
CA LEU A 11 -2.20 -1.03 22.10
C LEU A 11 -0.99 -0.69 22.97
N GLY A 12 0.09 -1.46 22.87
CA GLY A 12 1.33 -1.19 23.61
C GLY A 12 2.13 -0.04 22.99
N LEU A 13 3.08 0.52 23.76
CA LEU A 13 3.97 1.58 23.27
C LEU A 13 4.88 1.13 22.11
N GLY A 14 5.03 -0.18 21.88
CA GLY A 14 5.53 -0.71 20.60
C GLY A 14 6.90 -0.19 20.15
N PHE A 15 7.86 -0.04 21.08
CA PHE A 15 9.19 0.48 20.78
C PHE A 15 9.97 -0.30 19.71
N ASP A 16 9.61 -1.56 19.48
CA ASP A 16 10.24 -2.44 18.49
C ASP A 16 9.44 -2.54 17.18
N LYS A 17 8.41 -1.70 17.01
CA LYS A 17 7.58 -1.66 15.79
C LYS A 17 7.92 -0.44 14.95
N PHE A 18 8.10 -0.68 13.65
CA PHE A 18 8.23 0.38 12.67
C PHE A 18 6.84 0.98 12.33
N SER A 19 6.77 2.30 12.13
CA SER A 19 5.52 3.02 11.89
C SER A 19 5.73 4.15 10.89
N LEU A 20 5.00 4.10 9.77
CA LEU A 20 5.02 5.16 8.76
C LEU A 20 4.28 6.43 9.24
N SER A 21 3.10 6.26 9.86
CA SER A 21 2.25 7.34 10.38
C SER A 21 2.71 7.92 11.72
N LYS A 22 3.87 7.49 12.25
CA LYS A 22 4.40 7.88 13.57
C LYS A 22 3.44 7.59 14.73
N SER A 23 2.61 6.56 14.60
CA SER A 23 1.66 6.15 15.66
C SER A 23 2.37 5.52 16.87
N TYR A 24 3.60 5.06 16.70
CA TYR A 24 4.47 4.58 17.78
C TYR A 24 5.60 5.58 18.08
N PRO A 25 6.05 5.71 19.34
CA PRO A 25 7.13 6.61 19.78
C PRO A 25 8.50 6.29 19.19
N THR A 26 8.61 5.24 18.38
CA THR A 26 9.82 4.83 17.64
C THR A 26 10.45 5.95 16.82
N TRP A 27 9.68 6.96 16.39
CA TRP A 27 10.21 8.14 15.68
C TRP A 27 11.20 8.97 16.51
N LEU A 28 11.15 8.88 17.85
CA LEU A 28 12.08 9.56 18.77
C LEU A 28 13.37 8.78 19.03
N MET A 29 13.45 7.52 18.59
CA MET A 29 14.63 6.66 18.75
C MET A 29 15.67 6.92 17.65
N PRO A 30 16.95 6.54 17.86
CA PRO A 30 17.99 6.67 16.85
C PRO A 30 17.59 5.98 15.54
N LYS A 31 17.79 6.67 14.41
CA LYS A 31 17.45 6.18 13.06
C LYS A 31 18.20 4.91 12.64
N SER A 32 19.22 4.51 13.38
CA SER A 32 20.00 3.28 13.16
C SER A 32 19.33 2.02 13.73
N LYS A 33 18.15 2.14 14.34
CA LYS A 33 17.44 0.97 14.88
C LYS A 33 16.91 0.09 13.74
N GLU A 34 17.33 -1.16 13.72
CA GLU A 34 16.83 -2.19 12.81
C GLU A 34 15.55 -2.81 13.34
N PHE A 35 14.59 -3.06 12.44
CA PHE A 35 13.29 -3.66 12.77
C PHE A 35 13.16 -5.00 12.07
N VAL A 36 12.74 -6.03 12.81
CA VAL A 36 12.33 -7.31 12.23
C VAL A 36 10.90 -7.14 11.71
N MET A 37 10.73 -7.14 10.39
CA MET A 37 9.42 -7.02 9.76
C MET A 37 8.74 -8.38 9.64
N ASP A 38 7.46 -8.44 9.97
CA ASP A 38 6.61 -9.61 9.79
C ASP A 38 5.54 -9.30 8.73
N THR A 39 5.04 -10.32 8.03
CA THR A 39 3.97 -10.22 7.01
C THR A 39 2.56 -10.16 7.61
N CYS A 40 2.42 -9.92 8.93
CA CYS A 40 1.11 -9.87 9.58
C CYS A 40 0.37 -8.55 9.29
N ASN A 41 -0.88 -8.63 8.81
CA ASN A 41 -1.70 -7.45 8.47
C ASN A 41 -2.21 -6.64 9.67
N ASN A 42 -2.05 -7.14 10.91
CA ASN A 42 -2.40 -6.48 12.19
C ASN A 42 -3.79 -5.77 12.21
N GLY A 43 -4.73 -6.24 11.38
CA GLY A 43 -6.02 -5.61 11.16
C GLY A 43 -6.78 -6.28 10.02
N GLU A 44 -7.99 -5.79 9.78
CA GLU A 44 -8.87 -6.21 8.68
C GLU A 44 -8.71 -5.32 7.44
N GLU A 45 -9.15 -5.83 6.31
CA GLU A 45 -9.29 -5.09 5.06
C GLU A 45 -10.41 -4.05 5.18
N ARG A 46 -10.19 -2.85 4.64
CA ARG A 46 -11.15 -1.74 4.67
C ARG A 46 -11.41 -1.18 3.29
N ALA A 47 -12.50 -0.44 3.15
CA ALA A 47 -12.84 0.22 1.89
C ALA A 47 -11.74 1.18 1.41
N PHE A 48 -11.54 1.25 0.09
CA PHE A 48 -10.56 2.13 -0.55
C PHE A 48 -11.13 3.54 -0.73
N VAL A 49 -11.00 4.40 0.29
CA VAL A 49 -11.62 5.75 0.28
C VAL A 49 -10.57 6.86 0.25
N VAL A 50 -9.43 6.67 0.93
CA VAL A 50 -8.48 7.77 1.17
C VAL A 50 -7.70 8.11 -0.10
N THR A 51 -7.64 9.41 -0.42
CA THR A 51 -6.86 9.98 -1.52
C THR A 51 -5.56 10.60 -0.99
N GLY A 52 -4.50 10.64 -1.81
CA GLY A 52 -3.26 11.35 -1.44
C GLY A 52 -2.23 10.53 -0.62
N GLN A 53 -2.51 9.27 -0.29
CA GLN A 53 -1.61 8.45 0.54
C GLN A 53 -0.42 7.85 -0.22
N TYR A 54 -0.55 7.65 -1.54
CA TYR A 54 0.43 6.90 -2.33
C TYR A 54 1.40 7.80 -3.07
N GLU A 55 0.96 9.00 -3.40
CA GLU A 55 1.70 10.08 -4.05
C GLU A 55 3.05 10.39 -3.39
N PRO A 56 3.20 10.46 -2.04
CA PRO A 56 4.50 10.75 -1.43
C PRO A 56 5.50 9.58 -1.47
N VAL A 57 5.04 8.35 -1.75
CA VAL A 57 5.88 7.14 -1.75
C VAL A 57 6.09 6.55 -3.14
N PHE A 58 5.30 6.99 -4.13
CA PHE A 58 5.37 6.48 -5.49
C PHE A 58 6.54 7.13 -6.26
N PRO A 59 7.34 6.37 -7.03
CA PRO A 59 8.55 6.89 -7.67
C PRO A 59 8.29 7.72 -8.94
N PHE A 60 7.12 7.58 -9.57
CA PHE A 60 6.78 8.26 -10.83
C PHE A 60 5.80 9.41 -10.62
N ASP A 61 5.78 10.36 -11.55
CA ASP A 61 4.83 11.47 -11.57
C ASP A 61 3.50 11.05 -12.22
N ILE A 62 2.79 10.16 -11.55
CA ILE A 62 1.44 9.71 -11.93
C ILE A 62 0.51 9.81 -10.72
N TYR A 63 -0.80 9.66 -10.95
CA TYR A 63 -1.79 9.59 -9.87
C TYR A 63 -2.12 8.13 -9.51
N PRO A 64 -1.35 7.45 -8.64
CA PRO A 64 -1.50 6.02 -8.34
C PRO A 64 -2.87 5.69 -7.76
N VAL A 65 -3.42 6.54 -6.89
CA VAL A 65 -4.76 6.33 -6.31
C VAL A 65 -5.84 6.36 -7.40
N GLN A 66 -5.73 7.28 -8.35
CA GLN A 66 -6.71 7.40 -9.42
C GLN A 66 -6.59 6.25 -10.40
N LEU A 67 -5.37 5.83 -10.74
CA LEU A 67 -5.11 4.68 -11.59
C LEU A 67 -5.73 3.40 -11.00
N LEU A 68 -5.52 3.16 -9.71
CA LEU A 68 -6.09 2.00 -9.01
C LEU A 68 -7.62 2.03 -8.98
N LYS A 69 -8.23 3.21 -8.81
CA LYS A 69 -9.68 3.37 -8.89
C LYS A 69 -10.20 3.06 -10.30
N SER A 70 -9.50 3.52 -11.34
CA SER A 70 -9.84 3.21 -12.73
C SER A 70 -9.75 1.72 -13.03
N ILE A 71 -8.73 1.02 -12.51
CA ILE A 71 -8.61 -0.44 -12.61
C ILE A 71 -9.78 -1.15 -11.91
N LEU A 72 -10.12 -0.74 -10.69
CA LEU A 72 -11.25 -1.33 -9.94
C LEU A 72 -12.61 -1.06 -10.62
N ALA A 73 -12.75 0.09 -11.28
CA ALA A 73 -13.93 0.44 -12.07
C ALA A 73 -13.95 -0.24 -13.46
N ASN A 74 -12.88 -0.93 -13.86
CA ASN A 74 -12.68 -1.51 -15.19
C ASN A 74 -12.81 -0.47 -16.33
N ASP A 75 -12.37 0.77 -16.09
CA ASP A 75 -12.41 1.86 -17.08
C ASP A 75 -11.07 1.93 -17.84
N ILE A 76 -11.03 1.31 -19.02
CA ILE A 76 -9.83 1.20 -19.86
C ILE A 76 -9.35 2.56 -20.36
N ASP A 77 -10.26 3.41 -20.84
CA ASP A 77 -9.91 4.74 -21.35
C ASP A 77 -9.24 5.60 -20.27
N ALA A 78 -9.71 5.50 -19.03
CA ALA A 78 -9.10 6.19 -17.91
C ALA A 78 -7.75 5.59 -17.51
N MET A 79 -7.61 4.26 -17.51
CA MET A 79 -6.35 3.57 -17.22
C MET A 79 -5.24 3.98 -18.20
N GLU A 80 -5.56 4.05 -19.50
CA GLU A 80 -4.59 4.47 -20.53
C GLU A 80 -4.14 5.92 -20.35
N LYS A 81 -5.08 6.84 -20.10
CA LYS A 81 -4.77 8.27 -19.86
C LYS A 81 -3.89 8.49 -18.63
N LEU A 82 -4.00 7.61 -17.63
CA LEU A 82 -3.23 7.68 -16.39
C LEU A 82 -1.88 6.98 -16.49
N GLY A 83 -1.55 6.34 -17.62
CA GLY A 83 -0.23 5.76 -17.85
C GLY A 83 -0.07 4.32 -17.36
N ILE A 84 -1.10 3.47 -17.47
CA ILE A 84 -1.01 2.05 -17.05
C ILE A 84 0.11 1.25 -17.72
N TYR A 85 0.59 1.66 -18.91
CA TYR A 85 1.67 0.98 -19.63
C TYR A 85 3.06 1.24 -19.04
N GLU A 86 3.21 2.29 -18.23
CA GLU A 86 4.49 2.69 -17.63
C GLU A 86 4.74 2.01 -16.29
N VAL A 87 3.72 1.36 -15.73
CA VAL A 87 3.77 0.80 -14.38
C VAL A 87 3.91 -0.71 -14.36
N ALA A 88 4.70 -1.21 -13.43
CA ALA A 88 4.76 -2.62 -13.06
C ALA A 88 4.06 -2.85 -11.71
N PRO A 89 3.54 -4.05 -11.43
CA PRO A 89 2.93 -4.35 -10.13
C PRO A 89 3.94 -4.22 -8.98
N GLU A 90 5.23 -4.44 -9.23
CA GLU A 90 6.29 -4.30 -8.23
C GLU A 90 6.48 -2.85 -7.75
N ASP A 91 6.17 -1.85 -8.59
CA ASP A 91 6.28 -0.42 -8.23
C ASP A 91 5.30 -0.03 -7.11
N PHE A 92 4.22 -0.79 -6.96
CA PHE A 92 3.21 -0.57 -5.91
C PHE A 92 3.53 -1.29 -4.59
N ALA A 93 4.67 -1.99 -4.46
CA ALA A 93 5.04 -2.69 -3.24
C ALA A 93 5.07 -1.77 -2.01
N LEU A 94 5.66 -0.58 -2.15
CA LEU A 94 5.75 0.38 -1.07
C LEU A 94 4.40 1.03 -0.77
N CYS A 95 3.56 1.23 -1.80
CA CYS A 95 2.19 1.73 -1.65
C CYS A 95 1.30 0.72 -0.89
N GLU A 96 1.45 -0.58 -1.16
CA GLU A 96 0.74 -1.64 -0.43
C GLU A 96 1.11 -1.65 1.05
N TYR A 97 2.40 -1.46 1.37
CA TYR A 97 2.85 -1.32 2.74
C TYR A 97 2.26 -0.06 3.42
N ALA A 98 2.28 1.08 2.72
CA ALA A 98 1.78 2.36 3.22
C ALA A 98 0.24 2.41 3.34
N CYS A 99 -0.48 1.55 2.62
CA CYS A 99 -1.94 1.53 2.56
C CYS A 99 -2.59 1.38 3.95
N THR A 100 -3.51 2.30 4.25
CA THR A 100 -4.37 2.18 5.45
C THR A 100 -5.45 1.12 5.33
N SER A 101 -5.86 0.80 4.10
CA SER A 101 -6.97 -0.10 3.80
C SER A 101 -6.57 -1.58 3.70
N LYS A 102 -5.26 -1.89 3.70
CA LYS A 102 -4.72 -3.27 3.66
C LYS A 102 -5.18 -4.08 2.45
N ILE A 103 -5.29 -3.41 1.32
CA ILE A 103 -5.68 -3.99 0.04
C ILE A 103 -4.41 -4.43 -0.69
N ALA A 104 -4.47 -5.58 -1.36
CA ALA A 104 -3.38 -6.08 -2.20
C ALA A 104 -3.31 -5.29 -3.52
N VAL A 105 -2.64 -4.13 -3.48
CA VAL A 105 -2.53 -3.20 -4.60
C VAL A 105 -1.82 -3.85 -5.80
N GLN A 106 -0.78 -4.65 -5.53
CA GLN A 106 -0.03 -5.34 -6.60
C GLN A 106 -0.94 -6.28 -7.41
N SER A 107 -1.84 -7.00 -6.74
CA SER A 107 -2.79 -7.92 -7.38
C SER A 107 -3.79 -7.17 -8.25
N ILE A 108 -4.24 -5.98 -7.81
CA ILE A 108 -5.15 -5.13 -8.60
C ILE A 108 -4.48 -4.71 -9.90
N VAL A 109 -3.23 -4.24 -9.82
CA VAL A 109 -2.48 -3.79 -11.01
C VAL A 109 -2.23 -4.95 -11.98
N ARG A 110 -1.89 -6.14 -11.48
CA ARG A 110 -1.78 -7.35 -12.33
C ARG A 110 -3.07 -7.65 -13.07
N ASN A 111 -4.20 -7.63 -12.36
CA ASN A 111 -5.51 -7.85 -12.98
C ASN A 111 -5.84 -6.79 -14.04
N GLY A 112 -5.45 -5.52 -13.80
CA GLY A 112 -5.60 -4.43 -14.78
C GLY A 112 -4.79 -4.67 -16.05
N LEU A 113 -3.52 -5.09 -15.91
CA LEU A 113 -2.65 -5.43 -17.05
C LEU A 113 -3.17 -6.66 -17.82
N ASP A 114 -3.64 -7.70 -17.11
CA ASP A 114 -4.23 -8.89 -17.73
C ASP A 114 -5.52 -8.55 -18.50
N MET A 115 -6.34 -7.63 -17.97
CA MET A 115 -7.53 -7.12 -18.64
C MET A 115 -7.18 -6.41 -19.94
N LEU A 116 -6.22 -5.48 -19.91
CA LEU A 116 -5.76 -4.79 -21.13
C LEU A 116 -5.25 -5.76 -22.18
N LYS A 117 -4.47 -6.75 -21.76
CA LYS A 117 -3.93 -7.78 -22.66
C LYS A 117 -5.03 -8.60 -23.33
N LYS A 118 -6.16 -8.82 -22.66
CA LYS A 118 -7.31 -9.55 -23.21
C LYS A 118 -8.11 -8.73 -24.22
N GLU A 119 -8.20 -7.42 -24.02
CA GLU A 119 -8.98 -6.54 -24.91
C GLU A 119 -8.20 -6.11 -26.16
N LEU A 120 -6.88 -6.00 -26.04
CA LEU A 120 -5.97 -5.63 -27.15
C LEU A 120 -5.43 -6.84 -27.94
N GLY A 121 -5.56 -8.05 -27.38
CA GLY A 121 -4.94 -9.29 -27.87
C GLY A 121 -5.88 -10.26 -28.57
#